data_AF-A0A6F9Y737-F1
#
_entry.id   AF-A0A6F9Y737-F1
#
_cell.length_a   1.000
_cell.length_b   1.000
_cell.length_c   1.000
_cell.angle_alpha   90.00
_cell.angle_beta   90.00
_cell.angle_gamma   90.00
#
_symmetry.space_group_name_H-M   'P 1'
#
loop_
_entity.id
_entity.type
_entity.pdbx_description
1 polymer ?
#
loop_
_entity_poly.entity_id
_entity_poly.type
_entity_poly.pdbx_seq_one_letter_code
_entity_poly.pdbx_strand_id
1 'polypeptide(L)'
;MTPTQKRKRYLWGSLLTLAILIGLAGVALHVKTYQPTASANQASQAATVTQNVTTFKAKNSKLTVVFYPGGLVEPASYSNWVAQLAQAGYTVKIVHFPLNLAVLAPNQAKKVVGPHEQYVIGGHSLGGAMAARYAAMADKKNLKGVFLLAAYADQKGRLDHSKLPVLSVTASRDGVLNWSHYEASKKYLPRDTTFMTISGGNHGGFGSYGHQQGDQAPHISNATQQQQVAHLLIKWLKRIN
;
A
#
# COMPACT_ATOMS: atom_id res chain seq x y z
N MET A 1 6.15 1.97 -54.06
CA MET A 1 6.04 2.71 -52.77
C MET A 1 7.19 3.69 -52.67
N THR A 2 6.89 4.97 -52.44
CA THR A 2 7.91 6.00 -52.25
C THR A 2 8.71 5.76 -50.95
N PRO A 3 9.95 6.26 -50.83
CA PRO A 3 10.75 6.13 -49.60
C PRO A 3 10.02 6.61 -48.34
N THR A 4 9.17 7.64 -48.48
CA THR A 4 8.29 8.18 -47.44
C THR A 4 7.17 7.22 -47.03
N GLN A 5 6.57 6.48 -47.97
CA GLN A 5 5.56 5.45 -47.67
C GLN A 5 6.17 4.23 -46.95
N LYS A 6 7.40 3.83 -47.32
CA LYS A 6 8.14 2.75 -46.63
C LYS A 6 8.47 3.14 -45.19
N ARG A 7 8.99 4.35 -44.94
CA ARG A 7 9.26 4.86 -43.57
C ARG A 7 8.00 4.91 -42.71
N LYS A 8 6.88 5.41 -43.24
CA LYS A 8 5.60 5.39 -42.51
C LYS A 8 5.15 3.96 -42.16
N ARG A 9 5.28 3.00 -43.07
CA ARG A 9 4.91 1.59 -42.82
C ARG A 9 5.77 0.94 -41.72
N TYR A 10 7.08 1.21 -41.67
CA TYR A 10 7.94 0.73 -40.59
C TYR A 10 7.66 1.40 -39.24
N LEU A 11 7.33 2.70 -39.25
CA LEU A 11 6.88 3.42 -38.06
C LEU A 11 5.56 2.84 -37.52
N TRP A 12 4.58 2.58 -38.38
CA TRP A 12 3.31 1.95 -37.97
C TRP A 12 3.50 0.51 -37.49
N GLY A 13 4.35 -0.27 -38.16
CA GLY A 13 4.67 -1.63 -37.72
C GLY A 13 5.39 -1.68 -36.37
N SER A 14 6.31 -0.76 -36.11
CA SER A 14 7.00 -0.65 -34.81
C SER A 14 6.09 -0.16 -33.69
N LEU A 15 5.20 0.80 -33.95
CA LEU A 15 4.17 1.23 -32.99
C LEU A 15 3.20 0.10 -32.64
N LEU A 16 2.75 -0.68 -33.64
CA LEU A 16 1.88 -1.83 -33.40
C LEU A 16 2.58 -2.91 -32.56
N THR A 17 3.86 -3.19 -32.87
CA THR A 17 4.67 -4.16 -32.11
C THR A 17 4.84 -3.70 -30.66
N LEU A 18 5.15 -2.41 -30.44
CA LEU A 18 5.28 -1.85 -29.09
C LEU A 18 3.96 -1.91 -28.32
N ALA A 19 2.83 -1.61 -28.96
CA ALA A 19 1.51 -1.72 -28.35
C ALA A 19 1.19 -3.18 -27.94
N ILE A 20 1.52 -4.15 -28.79
CA ILE A 20 1.37 -5.58 -28.46
C ILE A 20 2.25 -5.96 -27.27
N LEU A 21 3.51 -5.53 -27.23
CA LEU A 21 4.41 -5.82 -26.11
C LEU A 21 3.93 -5.20 -24.79
N ILE A 22 3.40 -3.97 -24.83
CA ILE A 22 2.79 -3.31 -23.67
C ILE A 22 1.53 -4.07 -23.23
N GLY A 23 0.70 -4.50 -24.18
CA GLY A 23 -0.48 -5.32 -23.91
C GLY A 23 -0.12 -6.64 -23.23
N LEU A 24 0.86 -7.37 -23.77
CA LEU A 24 1.35 -8.63 -23.20
C LEU A 24 1.97 -8.44 -21.81
N ALA A 25 2.73 -7.35 -21.59
CA ALA A 25 3.27 -7.01 -20.28
C ALA A 25 2.15 -6.69 -19.27
N GLY A 26 1.12 -5.96 -19.68
CA GLY A 26 -0.07 -5.69 -18.87
C GLY A 26 -0.80 -6.98 -18.47
N VAL A 27 -1.01 -7.89 -19.42
CA VAL A 27 -1.63 -9.20 -19.16
C VAL A 27 -0.78 -10.03 -18.20
N ALA A 28 0.55 -10.08 -18.41
CA ALA A 28 1.45 -10.83 -17.54
C ALA A 28 1.44 -10.30 -16.09
N LEU A 29 1.42 -8.97 -15.91
CA LEU A 29 1.31 -8.36 -14.58
C LEU A 29 -0.04 -8.63 -13.93
N HIS A 30 -1.12 -8.63 -14.71
CA HIS A 30 -2.45 -9.00 -14.23
C HIS A 30 -2.51 -10.45 -13.75
N VAL A 31 -1.96 -11.40 -14.51
CA VAL A 31 -1.87 -12.81 -14.12
C VAL A 31 -1.02 -13.00 -12.85
N LYS A 32 0.02 -12.17 -12.67
CA LYS A 32 0.85 -12.18 -11.46
C LYS A 32 0.24 -11.45 -10.28
N THR A 33 -0.94 -10.83 -10.44
CA THR A 33 -1.58 -10.10 -9.35
C THR A 33 -2.19 -11.08 -8.35
N TYR A 34 -1.75 -10.99 -7.10
CA TYR A 34 -2.29 -11.75 -5.99
C TYR A 34 -3.76 -11.36 -5.75
N GLN A 35 -4.61 -12.38 -5.74
CA GLN A 35 -6.05 -12.25 -5.59
C GLN A 35 -6.47 -12.37 -4.12
N PRO A 36 -7.53 -11.67 -3.70
CA PRO A 36 -8.04 -11.73 -2.34
C PRO A 36 -8.54 -13.15 -2.00
N THR A 37 -8.34 -13.57 -0.76
CA THR A 37 -8.99 -14.79 -0.24
C THR A 37 -10.50 -14.60 -0.12
N ALA A 38 -11.25 -15.69 0.05
CA ALA A 38 -12.69 -15.64 0.30
C ALA A 38 -13.04 -14.74 1.51
N SER A 39 -12.24 -14.79 2.58
CA SER A 39 -12.44 -13.94 3.76
C SER A 39 -12.29 -12.45 3.43
N ALA A 40 -11.26 -12.09 2.65
CA ALA A 40 -11.04 -10.71 2.22
C ALA A 40 -12.16 -10.21 1.29
N ASN A 41 -12.62 -11.05 0.37
CA ASN A 41 -13.77 -10.73 -0.49
C ASN A 41 -15.06 -10.56 0.30
N GLN A 42 -15.27 -11.36 1.34
CA GLN A 42 -16.42 -11.19 2.22
C GLN A 42 -16.33 -9.87 2.98
N ALA A 43 -15.17 -9.55 3.56
CA ALA A 43 -14.96 -8.29 4.26
C ALA A 43 -15.12 -7.07 3.34
N SER A 44 -14.70 -7.17 2.07
CA SER A 44 -14.82 -6.06 1.10
C SER A 44 -16.26 -5.66 0.77
N GLN A 45 -17.24 -6.53 1.03
CA GLN A 45 -18.66 -6.21 0.81
C GLN A 45 -19.17 -5.06 1.70
N ALA A 46 -18.48 -4.76 2.81
CA ALA A 46 -18.81 -3.63 3.67
C ALA A 46 -18.31 -2.28 3.12
N ALA A 47 -17.57 -2.28 2.01
CA ALA A 47 -16.96 -1.08 1.44
C ALA A 47 -17.76 -0.52 0.26
N THR A 48 -17.61 0.78 0.03
CA THR A 48 -17.99 1.42 -1.24
C THR A 48 -16.78 1.44 -2.17
N VAL A 49 -16.92 0.84 -3.35
CA VAL A 49 -15.85 0.73 -4.34
C VAL A 49 -16.08 1.70 -5.49
N THR A 50 -15.04 2.44 -5.85
CA THR A 50 -14.98 3.30 -7.04
C THR A 50 -13.75 2.94 -7.87
N GLN A 51 -13.58 3.56 -9.04
CA GLN A 51 -12.41 3.34 -9.88
C GLN A 51 -11.08 3.57 -9.13
N ASN A 52 -11.00 4.60 -8.28
CA ASN A 52 -9.74 5.05 -7.68
C ASN A 52 -9.56 4.61 -6.22
N VAL A 53 -10.61 4.16 -5.55
CA VAL A 53 -10.56 3.88 -4.10
C VAL A 53 -11.66 2.92 -3.67
N THR A 54 -11.31 2.02 -2.74
CA THR A 54 -12.23 1.25 -1.92
C THR A 54 -12.32 1.90 -0.53
N THR A 55 -13.51 2.31 -0.12
CA THR A 55 -13.73 3.07 1.13
C THR A 55 -14.55 2.28 2.12
N PHE A 56 -13.98 2.04 3.30
CA PHE A 56 -14.68 1.53 4.47
C PHE A 56 -15.02 2.72 5.37
N LYS A 57 -16.29 3.09 5.40
CA LYS A 57 -16.74 4.29 6.12
C LYS A 57 -17.03 3.95 7.58
N ALA A 58 -16.45 4.71 8.50
CA ALA A 58 -16.87 4.70 9.90
C ALA A 58 -17.97 5.76 10.12
N LYS A 59 -18.84 5.55 11.12
CA LYS A 59 -19.99 6.44 11.38
C LYS A 59 -19.56 7.90 11.64
N ASN A 60 -18.58 8.11 12.54
CA ASN A 60 -18.13 9.43 12.98
C ASN A 60 -16.60 9.53 12.97
N SER A 61 -15.98 9.39 11.78
CA SER A 61 -14.52 9.43 11.65
C SER A 61 -13.98 10.86 11.69
N LYS A 62 -13.10 11.15 12.65
CA LYS A 62 -12.33 12.41 12.69
C LYS A 62 -11.00 12.34 11.93
N LEU A 63 -10.51 11.13 11.67
CA LEU A 63 -9.22 10.87 11.04
C LEU A 63 -9.35 9.75 10.02
N THR A 64 -8.98 10.01 8.77
CA THR A 64 -9.00 9.01 7.70
C THR A 64 -7.66 8.28 7.59
N VAL A 65 -7.72 6.97 7.38
CA VAL A 65 -6.55 6.13 7.09
C VAL A 65 -6.47 5.90 5.60
N VAL A 66 -5.46 6.47 4.95
CA VAL A 66 -5.20 6.22 3.53
C VAL A 66 -4.18 5.11 3.41
N PHE A 67 -4.50 4.07 2.65
CA PHE A 67 -3.68 2.88 2.54
C PHE A 67 -3.28 2.59 1.08
N TYR A 68 -1.99 2.39 0.86
CA TYR A 68 -1.40 2.02 -0.42
C TYR A 68 -1.12 0.51 -0.42
N PRO A 69 -1.82 -0.28 -1.25
CA PRO A 69 -1.58 -1.71 -1.40
C PRO A 69 -0.14 -2.06 -1.80
N GLY A 70 0.28 -3.26 -1.45
CA GLY A 70 1.48 -3.90 -2.00
C GLY A 70 1.41 -4.04 -3.53
N GLY A 71 2.59 -4.07 -4.16
CA GLY A 71 2.69 -4.18 -5.61
C GLY A 71 2.11 -5.50 -6.11
N LEU A 72 1.29 -5.45 -7.15
CA LEU A 72 0.61 -6.61 -7.73
C LEU A 72 -0.26 -7.36 -6.70
N VAL A 73 -0.89 -6.64 -5.78
CA VAL A 73 -1.88 -7.21 -4.86
C VAL A 73 -3.20 -6.47 -5.06
N GLU A 74 -4.28 -7.23 -5.26
CA GLU A 74 -5.63 -6.65 -5.37
C GLU A 74 -6.03 -5.89 -4.09
N PRO A 75 -6.57 -4.66 -4.19
CA PRO A 75 -6.97 -3.83 -3.04
C PRO A 75 -7.86 -4.55 -2.02
N ALA A 76 -8.79 -5.39 -2.49
CA ALA A 76 -9.71 -6.13 -1.62
C ALA A 76 -8.98 -7.06 -0.64
N SER A 77 -7.74 -7.45 -0.93
CA SER A 77 -6.94 -8.35 -0.08
C SER A 77 -6.65 -7.79 1.31
N TYR A 78 -6.78 -6.47 1.52
CA TYR A 78 -6.53 -5.82 2.80
C TYR A 78 -7.79 -5.62 3.64
N SER A 79 -8.95 -6.06 3.15
CA SER A 79 -10.26 -5.76 3.73
C SER A 79 -10.45 -6.27 5.15
N ASN A 80 -9.79 -7.37 5.55
CA ASN A 80 -9.99 -7.99 6.86
C ASN A 80 -9.57 -7.08 8.03
N TRP A 81 -8.33 -6.55 8.01
CA TRP A 81 -7.89 -5.61 9.06
C TRP A 81 -8.48 -4.22 8.85
N VAL A 82 -8.75 -3.82 7.60
CA VAL A 82 -9.36 -2.53 7.28
C VAL A 82 -10.78 -2.43 7.85
N ALA A 83 -11.59 -3.49 7.74
CA ALA A 83 -12.93 -3.55 8.31
C ALA A 83 -12.90 -3.36 9.85
N GLN A 84 -11.88 -3.92 10.52
CA GLN A 84 -11.71 -3.76 11.97
C GLN A 84 -11.38 -2.30 12.34
N LEU A 85 -10.59 -1.58 11.54
CA LEU A 85 -10.34 -0.14 11.76
C LEU A 85 -11.62 0.68 11.57
N ALA A 86 -12.43 0.35 10.56
CA ALA A 86 -13.72 1.01 10.32
C ALA A 86 -14.69 0.80 11.49
N GLN A 87 -14.76 -0.42 12.02
CA GLN A 87 -15.52 -0.73 13.24
C GLN A 87 -14.98 0.01 14.46
N ALA A 88 -13.67 0.24 14.54
CA ALA A 88 -13.02 1.01 15.60
C ALA A 88 -13.16 2.54 15.43
N GLY A 89 -13.88 3.02 14.42
CA GLY A 89 -14.21 4.44 14.26
C GLY A 89 -13.34 5.21 13.25
N TYR A 90 -12.49 4.53 12.47
CA TYR A 90 -11.63 5.17 11.47
C TYR A 90 -12.09 4.86 10.06
N THR A 91 -12.45 5.89 9.27
CA THR A 91 -12.67 5.70 7.84
C THR A 91 -11.36 5.29 7.17
N VAL A 92 -11.38 4.23 6.37
CA VAL A 92 -10.20 3.75 5.66
C VAL A 92 -10.43 3.81 4.15
N LYS A 93 -9.44 4.32 3.42
CA LYS A 93 -9.42 4.45 1.97
C LYS A 93 -8.27 3.64 1.40
N ILE A 94 -8.56 2.50 0.79
CA ILE A 94 -7.59 1.69 0.06
C ILE A 94 -7.48 2.25 -1.37
N VAL A 95 -6.32 2.77 -1.72
CA VAL A 95 -6.11 3.46 -3.00
C VAL A 95 -5.88 2.45 -4.13
N HIS A 96 -6.54 2.66 -5.26
CA HIS A 96 -6.34 1.86 -6.46
C HIS A 96 -5.27 2.51 -7.34
N PHE A 97 -4.41 1.68 -7.92
CA PHE A 97 -3.33 2.11 -8.80
C PHE A 97 -3.42 1.39 -10.14
N PRO A 98 -2.95 2.00 -11.24
CA PRO A 98 -2.78 1.28 -12.49
C PRO A 98 -1.96 0.00 -12.25
N LEU A 99 -2.45 -1.13 -12.75
CA LEU A 99 -1.81 -2.45 -12.62
C LEU A 99 -1.47 -2.84 -11.16
N ASN A 100 -2.17 -2.30 -10.17
CA ASN A 100 -1.87 -2.50 -8.74
C ASN A 100 -0.41 -2.13 -8.37
N LEU A 101 0.13 -1.09 -9.00
CA LEU A 101 1.50 -0.62 -8.79
C LEU A 101 1.53 0.86 -8.41
N ALA A 102 1.76 1.14 -7.11
CA ALA A 102 1.78 2.50 -6.58
C ALA A 102 2.84 3.40 -7.22
N VAL A 103 3.93 2.83 -7.77
CA VAL A 103 4.99 3.58 -8.46
C VAL A 103 4.50 4.28 -9.73
N LEU A 104 3.40 3.81 -10.34
CA LEU A 104 2.84 4.41 -11.55
C LEU A 104 2.01 5.68 -11.26
N ALA A 105 1.55 5.86 -10.02
CA ALA A 105 0.81 7.04 -9.62
C ALA A 105 1.02 7.38 -8.13
N PRO A 106 2.26 7.69 -7.68
CA PRO A 106 2.57 7.87 -6.26
C PRO A 106 1.81 9.02 -5.60
N ASN A 107 1.22 9.93 -6.38
CA ASN A 107 0.42 11.07 -5.92
C ASN A 107 -1.10 10.78 -5.84
N GLN A 108 -1.54 9.55 -6.07
CA GLN A 108 -2.97 9.19 -6.17
C GLN A 108 -3.75 9.54 -4.89
N ALA A 109 -3.10 9.60 -3.72
CA ALA A 109 -3.73 10.05 -2.47
C ALA A 109 -4.35 11.46 -2.58
N LYS A 110 -3.78 12.38 -3.39
CA LYS A 110 -4.34 13.73 -3.61
C LYS A 110 -5.76 13.70 -4.21
N LYS A 111 -6.11 12.65 -4.94
CA LYS A 111 -7.41 12.52 -5.61
C LYS A 111 -8.48 11.88 -4.73
N VAL A 112 -8.08 11.23 -3.64
CA VAL A 112 -8.99 10.45 -2.78
C VAL A 112 -9.16 11.07 -1.39
N VAL A 113 -8.26 11.98 -1.00
CA VAL A 113 -8.36 12.76 0.25
C VAL A 113 -8.96 14.14 -0.05
N GLY A 114 -9.97 14.53 0.75
CA GLY A 114 -10.59 15.85 0.64
C GLY A 114 -9.68 16.98 1.13
N PRO A 115 -9.90 18.23 0.68
CA PRO A 115 -9.03 19.38 0.95
C PRO A 115 -8.89 19.76 2.44
N HIS A 116 -9.80 19.32 3.30
CA HIS A 116 -9.78 19.57 4.75
C HIS A 116 -9.75 18.29 5.59
N GLU A 117 -9.73 17.14 4.93
CA GLU A 117 -9.77 15.84 5.58
C GLU A 117 -8.45 15.62 6.33
N GLN A 118 -8.51 15.44 7.65
CA GLN A 118 -7.33 15.03 8.42
C GLN A 118 -7.08 13.55 8.15
N TYR A 119 -5.84 13.18 7.84
CA TYR A 119 -5.54 11.81 7.47
C TYR A 119 -4.15 11.37 7.92
N VAL A 120 -4.00 10.05 8.09
CA VAL A 120 -2.70 9.38 8.06
C VAL A 120 -2.56 8.64 6.75
N ILE A 121 -1.33 8.40 6.31
CA ILE A 121 -1.07 7.60 5.12
C ILE A 121 -0.08 6.48 5.41
N GLY A 122 -0.30 5.33 4.81
CA GLY A 122 0.65 4.24 4.90
C GLY A 122 0.44 3.22 3.82
N GLY A 123 1.23 2.17 3.85
CA GLY A 123 1.13 1.13 2.84
C GLY A 123 1.91 -0.11 3.18
N HIS A 124 1.65 -1.15 2.39
CA HIS A 124 2.32 -2.43 2.47
C HIS A 124 3.41 -2.53 1.41
N SER A 125 4.61 -3.02 1.78
CA SER A 125 5.70 -3.30 0.84
C SER A 125 6.01 -2.11 -0.10
N LEU A 126 5.96 -2.30 -1.43
CA LEU A 126 6.09 -1.21 -2.42
C LEU A 126 5.13 -0.02 -2.15
N GLY A 127 3.89 -0.30 -1.77
CA GLY A 127 2.90 0.72 -1.42
C GLY A 127 3.34 1.56 -0.23
N GLY A 128 3.97 0.95 0.78
CA GLY A 128 4.51 1.66 1.95
C GLY A 128 5.65 2.61 1.57
N ALA A 129 6.57 2.18 0.71
CA ALA A 129 7.62 3.06 0.19
C ALA A 129 7.04 4.26 -0.58
N MET A 130 6.00 4.03 -1.40
CA MET A 130 5.34 5.11 -2.14
C MET A 130 4.52 6.03 -1.23
N ALA A 131 3.89 5.50 -0.18
CA ALA A 131 3.22 6.30 0.84
C ALA A 131 4.20 7.23 1.58
N ALA A 132 5.41 6.75 1.90
CA ALA A 132 6.46 7.59 2.47
C ALA A 132 6.91 8.71 1.52
N ARG A 133 7.12 8.39 0.24
CA ARG A 133 7.44 9.39 -0.80
C ARG A 133 6.32 10.43 -0.97
N TYR A 134 5.06 9.99 -0.93
CA TYR A 134 3.92 10.91 -0.94
C TYR A 134 3.97 11.86 0.27
N ALA A 135 4.12 11.30 1.48
CA ALA A 135 4.16 12.07 2.71
C ALA A 135 5.29 13.10 2.75
N ALA A 136 6.46 12.79 2.18
CA ALA A 136 7.59 13.71 2.11
C ALA A 136 7.30 14.96 1.25
N MET A 137 6.35 14.87 0.30
CA MET A 137 5.98 15.97 -0.61
C MET A 137 4.62 16.61 -0.30
N ALA A 138 3.84 16.02 0.60
CA ALA A 138 2.48 16.47 0.89
C ALA A 138 2.44 17.75 1.74
N ASP A 139 1.36 18.53 1.61
CA ASP A 139 1.06 19.59 2.56
C ASP A 139 0.80 18.98 3.94
N LYS A 140 1.62 19.39 4.91
CA LYS A 140 1.65 18.83 6.26
C LYS A 140 0.46 19.28 7.12
N LYS A 141 -0.35 20.27 6.71
CA LYS A 141 -1.46 20.77 7.54
C LYS A 141 -2.47 19.67 7.89
N ASN A 142 -2.81 18.83 6.93
CA ASN A 142 -3.83 17.80 7.07
C ASN A 142 -3.28 16.39 7.28
N LEU A 143 -2.00 16.17 6.94
CA LEU A 143 -1.32 14.89 7.18
C LEU A 143 -0.88 14.77 8.64
N LYS A 144 -1.32 13.73 9.33
CA LYS A 144 -1.13 13.53 10.78
C LYS A 144 -0.17 12.42 11.17
N GLY A 145 0.26 11.59 10.23
CA GLY A 145 1.20 10.52 10.52
C GLY A 145 1.41 9.60 9.34
N VAL A 146 2.46 8.78 9.43
CA VAL A 146 2.81 7.79 8.41
C VAL A 146 2.93 6.41 9.04
N PHE A 147 2.43 5.37 8.37
CA PHE A 147 2.66 3.99 8.80
C PHE A 147 3.22 3.11 7.68
N LEU A 148 4.15 2.23 8.01
CA LEU A 148 4.85 1.33 7.09
C LEU A 148 4.60 -0.11 7.52
N LEU A 149 3.97 -0.90 6.66
CA LEU A 149 3.71 -2.32 6.90
C LEU A 149 4.64 -3.13 6.00
N ALA A 150 5.57 -3.91 6.58
CA ALA A 150 6.61 -4.63 5.85
C ALA A 150 7.29 -3.78 4.76
N ALA A 151 7.59 -2.52 5.09
CA ALA A 151 8.08 -1.53 4.17
C ALA A 151 9.09 -0.60 4.86
N TYR A 152 9.89 0.07 4.03
CA TYR A 152 10.83 1.09 4.47
C TYR A 152 10.76 2.34 3.61
N ALA A 153 11.11 3.49 4.20
CA ALA A 153 11.32 4.72 3.46
C ALA A 153 12.66 4.66 2.71
N ASP A 154 12.73 5.29 1.54
CA ASP A 154 13.99 5.57 0.88
C ASP A 154 14.33 7.06 0.98
N GLN A 155 15.44 7.47 0.34
CA GLN A 155 15.88 8.86 0.35
C GLN A 155 14.81 9.84 -0.16
N LYS A 156 13.93 9.44 -1.10
CA LYS A 156 12.86 10.29 -1.61
C LYS A 156 11.66 10.35 -0.66
N GLY A 157 11.47 9.31 0.14
CA GLY A 157 10.45 9.22 1.19
C GLY A 157 10.95 9.59 2.58
N ARG A 158 12.02 10.38 2.68
CA ARG A 158 12.62 10.78 3.94
C ARG A 158 11.70 11.68 4.77
N LEU A 159 11.58 11.31 6.04
CA LEU A 159 10.72 11.93 7.05
C LEU A 159 11.49 12.30 8.31
N ASP A 160 12.80 12.08 8.35
CA ASP A 160 13.72 12.33 9.47
C ASP A 160 13.73 13.78 9.99
N HIS A 161 13.37 14.75 9.14
CA HIS A 161 13.18 16.15 9.53
C HIS A 161 11.71 16.55 9.69
N SER A 162 10.80 15.59 9.74
CA SER A 162 9.38 15.80 9.97
C SER A 162 9.03 15.65 11.44
N LYS A 163 7.95 16.32 11.87
CA LYS A 163 7.30 16.09 13.18
C LYS A 163 6.14 15.09 13.07
N LEU A 164 5.99 14.43 11.92
CA LEU A 164 4.94 13.43 11.72
C LEU A 164 5.27 12.19 12.56
N PRO A 165 4.34 11.72 13.42
CA PRO A 165 4.44 10.40 14.01
C PRO A 165 4.61 9.34 12.94
N VAL A 166 5.54 8.40 13.14
CA VAL A 166 5.74 7.25 12.25
C VAL A 166 5.57 5.94 13.01
N LEU A 167 4.84 5.00 12.41
CA LEU A 167 4.78 3.60 12.83
C LEU A 167 5.44 2.72 11.75
N SER A 168 6.42 1.91 12.13
CA SER A 168 7.00 0.87 11.29
C SER A 168 6.67 -0.49 11.88
N VAL A 169 5.93 -1.31 11.14
CA VAL A 169 5.55 -2.67 11.53
C VAL A 169 6.19 -3.67 10.58
N THR A 170 6.96 -4.61 11.11
CA THR A 170 7.51 -5.76 10.38
C THR A 170 6.92 -7.07 10.91
N ALA A 171 7.25 -8.18 10.28
CA ALA A 171 6.93 -9.51 10.78
C ALA A 171 8.19 -10.37 10.86
N SER A 172 8.29 -11.23 11.89
CA SER A 172 9.55 -11.91 12.21
C SER A 172 9.96 -12.99 11.20
N ARG A 173 9.02 -13.46 10.36
CA ARG A 173 9.25 -14.42 9.28
C ARG A 173 9.06 -13.79 7.90
N ASP A 174 9.26 -12.48 7.79
CA ASP A 174 9.22 -11.80 6.51
C ASP A 174 10.44 -12.21 5.64
N GLY A 175 10.18 -12.99 4.59
CA GLY A 175 11.19 -13.44 3.64
C GLY A 175 11.40 -12.50 2.45
N VAL A 176 10.52 -11.51 2.27
CA VAL A 176 10.50 -10.63 1.10
C VAL A 176 11.17 -9.28 1.40
N LEU A 177 11.04 -8.80 2.64
CA LEU A 177 11.65 -7.56 3.09
C LEU A 177 13.18 -7.69 3.01
N ASN A 178 13.81 -6.75 2.31
CA ASN A 178 15.25 -6.60 2.36
C ASN A 178 15.65 -6.02 3.73
N TRP A 179 16.03 -6.89 4.66
CA TRP A 179 16.36 -6.51 6.04
C TRP A 179 17.54 -5.55 6.15
N SER A 180 18.56 -5.68 5.28
CA SER A 180 19.68 -4.73 5.25
C SER A 180 19.23 -3.33 4.87
N HIS A 181 18.38 -3.22 3.85
CA HIS A 181 17.82 -1.93 3.43
C HIS A 181 16.84 -1.38 4.48
N TYR A 182 16.05 -2.24 5.11
CA TYR A 182 15.16 -1.86 6.21
C TYR A 182 15.94 -1.23 7.36
N GLU A 183 17.01 -1.88 7.84
CA GLU A 183 17.85 -1.32 8.91
C GLU A 183 18.51 0.00 8.50
N ALA A 184 19.09 0.06 7.30
CA ALA A 184 19.70 1.28 6.78
C ALA A 184 18.69 2.42 6.57
N SER A 185 17.42 2.11 6.34
CA SER A 185 16.36 3.09 6.11
C SER A 185 15.92 3.85 7.36
N LYS A 186 16.21 3.32 8.57
CA LYS A 186 15.79 3.96 9.83
C LYS A 186 16.32 5.39 9.95
N LYS A 187 17.45 5.70 9.29
CA LYS A 187 18.01 7.07 9.18
C LYS A 187 17.10 8.07 8.46
N TYR A 188 16.15 7.59 7.65
CA TYR A 188 15.18 8.41 6.93
C TYR A 188 13.89 8.63 7.72
N LEU A 189 13.79 8.12 8.95
CA LEU A 189 12.60 8.24 9.78
C LEU A 189 12.87 9.14 11.00
N PRO A 190 11.83 9.79 11.56
CA PRO A 190 11.94 10.52 12.82
C PRO A 190 12.53 9.67 13.94
N ARG A 191 13.27 10.30 14.85
CA ARG A 191 13.89 9.61 16.00
C ARG A 191 12.86 8.96 16.94
N ASP A 192 11.65 9.49 17.00
CA ASP A 192 10.53 9.01 17.81
C ASP A 192 9.63 7.99 17.07
N THR A 193 10.10 7.44 15.95
CA THR A 193 9.39 6.38 15.22
C THR A 193 9.09 5.18 16.13
N THR A 194 7.83 4.74 16.16
CA THR A 194 7.45 3.50 16.84
C THR A 194 7.77 2.31 15.93
N PHE A 195 8.67 1.44 16.36
CA PHE A 195 8.98 0.18 15.68
C PHE A 195 8.29 -1.00 16.38
N MET A 196 7.58 -1.83 15.62
CA MET A 196 6.88 -3.02 16.11
C MET A 196 7.16 -4.21 15.20
N THR A 197 7.21 -5.41 15.77
CA THR A 197 7.34 -6.66 15.00
C THR A 197 6.23 -7.62 15.39
N ILE A 198 5.51 -8.14 14.40
CA ILE A 198 4.55 -9.22 14.58
C ILE A 198 5.32 -10.55 14.62
N SER A 199 5.38 -11.14 15.82
CA SER A 199 6.05 -12.43 16.01
C SER A 199 5.29 -13.55 15.32
N GLY A 200 6.01 -14.39 14.59
CA GLY A 200 5.48 -15.52 13.83
C GLY A 200 4.80 -15.15 12.51
N GLY A 201 4.53 -13.87 12.25
CA GLY A 201 3.96 -13.42 10.98
C GLY A 201 4.98 -13.36 9.85
N ASN A 202 4.51 -13.28 8.60
CA ASN A 202 5.32 -13.15 7.40
C ASN A 202 4.91 -11.92 6.55
N HIS A 203 5.54 -11.71 5.38
CA HIS A 203 5.25 -10.57 4.51
C HIS A 203 3.80 -10.58 3.98
N GLY A 204 3.40 -11.71 3.41
CA GLY A 204 2.08 -11.90 2.82
C GLY A 204 0.95 -11.71 3.82
N GLY A 205 1.22 -11.98 5.10
CA GLY A 205 0.27 -11.87 6.19
C GLY A 205 -0.20 -10.45 6.53
N PHE A 206 0.38 -9.40 5.96
CA PHE A 206 -0.15 -8.04 6.04
C PHE A 206 -1.37 -7.81 5.13
N GLY A 207 -1.60 -8.66 4.14
CA GLY A 207 -2.87 -8.80 3.44
C GLY A 207 -3.43 -10.22 3.61
N SER A 208 -4.52 -10.51 2.91
CA SER A 208 -5.13 -11.83 2.84
C SER A 208 -5.33 -12.21 1.38
N TYR A 209 -4.24 -12.70 0.79
CA TYR A 209 -4.15 -13.06 -0.64
C TYR A 209 -3.35 -14.36 -0.89
N GLY A 210 -3.18 -15.17 0.15
CA GLY A 210 -2.43 -16.43 0.09
C GLY A 210 -0.92 -16.25 0.22
N HIS A 211 -0.18 -17.27 -0.19
CA HIS A 211 1.28 -17.30 -0.12
C HIS A 211 1.91 -16.40 -1.19
N GLN A 212 2.92 -15.63 -0.80
CA GLN A 212 3.70 -14.79 -1.69
C GLN A 212 5.05 -15.44 -2.00
N GLN A 213 5.43 -15.42 -3.28
CA GLN A 213 6.72 -15.92 -3.71
C GLN A 213 7.87 -15.19 -2.99
N GLY A 214 8.83 -15.97 -2.47
CA GLY A 214 9.99 -15.46 -1.74
C GLY A 214 9.73 -15.20 -0.26
N ASP A 215 8.49 -15.32 0.21
CA ASP A 215 8.18 -15.19 1.62
C ASP A 215 8.39 -16.52 2.38
N GLN A 216 8.50 -16.45 3.70
CA GLN A 216 8.59 -17.66 4.52
C GLN A 216 7.20 -18.13 4.96
N ALA A 217 7.10 -19.41 5.34
CA ALA A 217 5.90 -19.91 6.00
C ALA A 217 5.70 -19.19 7.35
N PRO A 218 4.51 -18.69 7.67
CA PRO A 218 4.24 -18.07 8.96
C PRO A 218 4.05 -19.13 10.04
N HIS A 219 4.31 -18.77 11.29
CA HIS A 219 4.00 -19.59 12.48
C HIS A 219 2.63 -19.29 13.08
N ILE A 220 2.00 -18.18 12.66
CA ILE A 220 0.64 -17.81 13.05
C ILE A 220 -0.28 -17.83 11.83
N SER A 221 -1.58 -17.96 12.06
CA SER A 221 -2.55 -17.88 10.97
C SER A 221 -2.60 -16.48 10.35
N ASN A 222 -3.01 -16.39 9.08
CA ASN A 222 -3.25 -15.10 8.43
C ASN A 222 -4.28 -14.27 9.22
N ALA A 223 -5.37 -14.88 9.69
CA ALA A 223 -6.39 -14.20 10.50
C ALA A 223 -5.80 -13.58 11.77
N THR A 224 -4.91 -14.31 12.47
CA THR A 224 -4.20 -13.82 13.65
C THR A 224 -3.31 -12.64 13.31
N GLN A 225 -2.53 -12.71 12.22
CA GLN A 225 -1.69 -11.58 11.80
C GLN A 225 -2.52 -10.36 11.42
N GLN A 226 -3.63 -10.54 10.70
CA GLN A 226 -4.55 -9.46 10.32
C GLN A 226 -5.16 -8.76 11.55
N GLN A 227 -5.53 -9.53 12.59
CA GLN A 227 -5.97 -8.96 13.88
C GLN A 227 -4.86 -8.16 14.57
N GLN A 228 -3.61 -8.66 14.55
CA GLN A 228 -2.47 -7.94 15.13
C GLN A 228 -2.16 -6.65 14.37
N VAL A 229 -2.23 -6.65 13.03
CA VAL A 229 -2.10 -5.43 12.20
C VAL A 229 -3.16 -4.40 12.61
N ALA A 230 -4.42 -4.82 12.70
CA ALA A 230 -5.51 -3.93 13.11
C ALA A 230 -5.28 -3.35 14.51
N HIS A 231 -4.92 -4.19 15.48
CA HIS A 231 -4.65 -3.76 16.86
C HIS A 231 -3.53 -2.74 16.92
N LEU A 232 -2.39 -3.01 16.29
CA LEU A 232 -1.23 -2.13 16.28
C LEU A 232 -1.57 -0.76 15.68
N LEU A 233 -2.28 -0.74 14.55
CA LEU A 233 -2.72 0.49 13.92
C LEU A 233 -3.71 1.25 14.80
N ILE A 234 -4.74 0.60 15.35
CA ILE A 234 -5.72 1.24 16.25
C ILE A 234 -5.01 1.85 17.48
N LYS A 235 -4.09 1.11 18.10
CA LYS A 235 -3.31 1.61 19.25
C LYS A 235 -2.48 2.83 18.88
N TRP A 236 -1.87 2.84 17.70
CA TRP A 236 -1.09 3.98 17.23
C TRP A 236 -1.98 5.18 16.86
N LEU A 237 -3.09 4.97 16.16
CA LEU A 237 -4.05 6.00 15.77
C LEU A 237 -4.65 6.73 16.97
N LYS A 238 -4.91 6.02 18.08
CA LYS A 238 -5.39 6.63 19.35
C LYS A 238 -4.41 7.65 19.95
N ARG A 239 -3.12 7.61 19.59
CA ARG A 239 -2.10 8.56 20.06
C ARG A 239 -1.93 9.79 19.17
N ILE A 240 -2.52 9.76 17.96
CA ILE A 240 -2.44 10.84 16.96
C ILE A 240 -3.66 11.76 17.06
N ASN A 241 -4.75 11.24 17.60
CA ASN A 241 -6.07 11.86 17.63
C ASN A 241 -6.29 12.69 18.89
#